data_AF-A0A966TA38-F1
#
_entry.id   AF-A0A966TA38-F1
#
_cell.length_a   1.000
_cell.length_b   1.000
_cell.length_c   1.000
_cell.angle_alpha   90.00
_cell.angle_beta   90.00
_cell.angle_gamma   90.00
#
_symmetry.space_group_name_H-M   'P 1'
#
loop_
_entity.id
_entity.type
_entity.pdbx_description
1 polymer ?
#
loop_
_entity_poly.entity_id
_entity_poly.type
_entity_poly.pdbx_seq_one_letter_code
_entity_poly.pdbx_strand_id
1 'polypeptide(L)' 'ATIAQIAMTRAYRLGNSLVIGALSYLTIVFSGVISLLYFNETMRIEDVLGAILIIISGAIASNISLKSRVD' A
#
# COMPACT_ATOMS: atom_id res chain seq x y z
N ALA A 1 0.35 3.06 18.18
CA ALA A 1 1.29 1.93 17.98
C ALA A 1 0.62 0.57 18.15
N THR A 2 -0.09 0.31 19.25
CA THR A 2 -0.66 -1.01 19.61
C THR A 2 -1.68 -1.55 18.61
N ILE A 3 -2.59 -0.71 18.10
CA ILE A 3 -3.65 -1.15 17.17
C ILE A 3 -3.07 -1.53 15.80
N ALA A 4 -2.10 -0.76 15.30
CA ALA A 4 -1.45 -1.02 14.02
C ALA A 4 -0.68 -2.35 14.03
N GLN A 5 0.01 -2.66 15.13
CA GLN A 5 0.70 -3.94 15.27
C GLN A 5 -0.28 -5.13 15.29
N ILE A 6 -1.38 -5.03 16.05
CA ILE A 6 -2.39 -6.09 16.09
C ILE A 6 -3.04 -6.29 14.71
N ALA A 7 -3.34 -5.19 14.01
CA ALA A 7 -3.87 -5.23 12.65
C ALA A 7 -2.91 -5.90 11.67
N MET A 8 -1.60 -5.59 11.75
CA MET A 8 -0.55 -6.21 10.95
C MET A 8 -0.48 -7.72 11.20
N THR A 9 -0.44 -8.15 12.48
CA THR A 9 -0.40 -9.59 12.80
C THR A 9 -1.66 -10.33 12.35
N ARG A 10 -2.85 -9.71 12.51
CA ARG A 10 -4.10 -10.28 11.97
C ARG A 10 -4.08 -10.35 10.45
N ALA A 11 -3.59 -9.32 9.77
CA ALA A 11 -3.48 -9.29 8.32
C ALA A 11 -2.61 -10.45 7.83
N TYR A 12 -1.40 -10.65 8.38
CA TYR A 12 -0.51 -11.76 8.00
C TYR A 12 -1.10 -13.14 8.24
N ARG A 13 -1.97 -13.27 9.25
CA ARG A 13 -2.56 -14.55 9.62
C ARG A 13 -3.83 -14.90 8.84
N LEU A 14 -4.58 -13.89 8.38
CA LEU A 14 -5.89 -14.06 7.72
C LEU A 14 -5.84 -13.76 6.22
N GLY A 15 -4.87 -12.97 5.75
CA GLY A 15 -4.76 -12.48 4.37
C GLY A 15 -3.69 -13.20 3.55
N ASN A 16 -3.65 -12.90 2.25
CA ASN A 16 -2.57 -13.35 1.38
C ASN A 16 -1.31 -12.50 1.63
N SER A 17 -0.18 -13.15 1.94
CA SER A 17 1.11 -12.51 2.21
C SER A 17 1.51 -11.50 1.12
N LEU A 18 1.16 -11.79 -0.14
CA LEU A 18 1.45 -10.94 -1.29
C LEU A 18 0.73 -9.58 -1.23
N VAL A 19 -0.53 -9.57 -0.77
CA VAL A 19 -1.33 -8.34 -0.61
C VAL A 19 -0.80 -7.49 0.53
N ILE A 20 -0.34 -8.12 1.61
CA ILE A 20 0.15 -7.43 2.80
C ILE A 20 1.51 -6.79 2.53
N GLY A 21 2.35 -7.47 1.73
CA GLY A 21 3.54 -6.86 1.15
C GLY A 21 3.20 -5.62 0.33
N ALA A 22 2.22 -5.72 -0.58
CA ALA A 22 1.80 -4.57 -1.39
C ALA A 22 1.22 -3.41 -0.57
N LEU A 23 0.43 -3.69 0.48
CA LEU A 23 -0.07 -2.69 1.43
C LEU A 23 1.05 -1.97 2.18
N SER A 24 2.17 -2.64 2.43
CA SER A 24 3.32 -2.01 3.10
C SER A 24 3.94 -0.91 2.22
N TYR A 25 3.99 -1.12 0.90
CA TYR A 25 4.46 -0.11 -0.06
C TYR A 25 3.52 1.10 -0.18
N LEU A 26 2.21 0.97 0.11
CA LEU A 26 1.30 2.13 0.15
C LEU A 26 1.73 3.17 1.19
N THR A 27 2.52 2.80 2.19
CA THR A 27 3.11 3.76 3.14
C THR A 27 3.92 4.84 2.41
N ILE A 28 4.59 4.50 1.30
CA ILE A 28 5.32 5.46 0.47
C ILE A 28 4.36 6.46 -0.15
N VAL A 29 3.21 6.01 -0.64
CA VAL A 29 2.16 6.85 -1.21
C VAL A 29 1.57 7.78 -0.13
N PHE A 30 1.23 7.24 1.04
CA PHE A 30 0.74 8.05 2.16
C PHE A 30 1.77 9.07 2.63
N SER A 31 3.05 8.68 2.72
CA SER A 31 4.13 9.59 3.06
C SER A 31 4.26 10.70 2.02
N GLY A 32 4.17 10.39 0.73
CA GLY A 32 4.19 11.39 -0.34
C GLY A 32 3.01 12.37 -0.26
N VAL A 33 1.80 11.88 0.02
CA VAL A 33 0.61 12.73 0.22
C VAL A 33 0.77 13.63 1.45
N ILE A 34 1.27 13.08 2.57
CA ILE A 34 1.52 13.86 3.78
C ILE A 34 2.61 14.90 3.53
N SER A 35 3.70 14.53 2.84
CA SER A 35 4.76 15.46 2.44
C SER A 35 4.22 16.62 1.61
N LEU A 36 3.41 16.31 0.59
CA LEU A 36 2.78 17.33 -0.26
C LEU A 36 1.88 18.26 0.54
N LEU A 37 1.05 17.72 1.44
CA LEU A 37 0.11 18.50 2.25
C LEU A 37 0.81 19.36 3.31
N TYR A 38 1.85 18.84 3.95
CA TYR A 38 2.46 19.46 5.14
C TYR A 38 3.66 20.35 4.80
N PHE A 39 4.45 19.98 3.79
CA PHE A 39 5.67 20.69 3.41
C PHE A 39 5.50 21.53 2.12
N ASN A 40 4.35 21.41 1.43
CA ASN A 40 4.08 22.08 0.15
C ASN A 40 5.18 21.84 -0.90
N GLU A 41 5.93 20.75 -0.76
CA GLU A 41 7.02 20.40 -1.66
C GLU A 41 6.46 20.04 -3.03
N THR A 42 7.11 20.55 -4.07
CA THR A 42 6.73 20.22 -5.45
C THR A 42 7.15 18.79 -5.75
N MET A 43 6.16 17.91 -5.77
CA MET A 43 6.34 16.51 -6.09
C MET A 43 6.81 16.39 -7.54
N ARG A 44 7.98 15.79 -7.77
CA ARG A 44 8.50 15.63 -9.13
C ARG A 44 7.66 14.60 -9.88
N ILE A 45 7.68 14.66 -11.21
CA ILE A 45 6.95 13.72 -12.07
C ILE A 45 7.33 12.25 -11.77
N GLU A 46 8.58 12.00 -11.41
CA GLU A 46 9.07 10.68 -11.00
C GLU A 46 8.47 10.17 -9.69
N ASP A 47 8.20 11.05 -8.72
CA ASP A 47 7.55 10.68 -7.46
C ASP A 47 6.09 10.25 -7.71
N VAL A 48 5.41 10.96 -8.61
CA VAL A 48 4.05 10.63 -9.05
C VAL A 48 4.02 9.30 -9.82
N LEU A 49 4.97 9.09 -10.73
CA LEU A 49 5.11 7.83 -11.47
C LEU A 49 5.34 6.65 -10.52
N GLY A 50 6.23 6.81 -9.54
CA GLY A 50 6.47 5.80 -8.50
C GLY A 50 5.22 5.49 -7.70
N ALA A 51 4.49 6.52 -7.26
CA ALA A 51 3.24 6.35 -6.52
C ALA A 51 2.17 5.62 -7.34
N ILE A 52 1.98 5.97 -8.62
CA ILE A 52 1.05 5.29 -9.52
C ILE A 52 1.42 3.81 -9.68
N LEU A 53 2.71 3.50 -9.85
CA LEU A 53 3.18 2.14 -10.04
C LEU A 53 2.95 1.27 -8.78
N ILE A 54 3.15 1.85 -7.60
CA ILE A 54 2.82 1.20 -6.32
C ILE A 54 1.31 0.94 -6.21
N ILE A 55 0.47 1.91 -6.55
CA ILE A 55 -0.99 1.77 -6.49
C ILE A 55 -1.47 0.66 -7.44
N ILE A 56 -1.00 0.67 -8.70
CA ILE A 56 -1.36 -0.35 -9.70
C ILE A 56 -0.92 -1.74 -9.23
N SER A 57 0.31 -1.87 -8.73
CA SER A 57 0.82 -3.14 -8.18
C SER A 57 -0.03 -3.65 -7.02
N GLY A 58 -0.41 -2.77 -6.09
CA GLY A 58 -1.31 -3.10 -4.98
C GLY A 58 -2.72 -3.50 -5.43
N ALA A 59 -3.27 -2.82 -6.43
CA ALA A 59 -4.56 -3.16 -7.01
C ALA A 59 -4.56 -4.53 -7.69
N ILE A 60 -3.50 -4.85 -8.45
CA ILE A 60 -3.33 -6.16 -9.09
C ILE A 60 -3.18 -7.26 -8.04
N ALA A 61 -2.32 -7.05 -7.04
CA ALA A 61 -2.11 -8.02 -5.96
C ALA A 61 -3.41 -8.30 -5.19
N SER A 62 -4.20 -7.27 -4.90
CA SER A 62 -5.51 -7.38 -4.24
C SER A 62 -6.51 -8.17 -5.10
N ASN A 63 -6.60 -7.86 -6.40
CA ASN A 63 -7.49 -8.57 -7.33
C ASN A 63 -7.12 -10.06 -7.46
N ILE A 64 -5.82 -10.38 -7.58
CA ILE A 64 -5.35 -11.78 -7.64
C ILE A 64 -5.70 -12.52 -6.35
N SER A 65 -5.49 -11.90 -5.19
CA SER A 65 -5.82 -12.52 -3.90
C SER A 65 -7.31 -12.68 -3.66
N LEU A 66 -8.16 -11.79 -4.16
CA LEU A 66 -9.62 -11.92 -4.08
C LEU A 66 -10.10 -13.04 -4.99
N LYS A 67 -9.54 -13.13 -6.20
CA LYS A 67 -9.87 -14.20 -7.14
C LYS A 67 -9.45 -15.59 -6.61
N SER A 68 -8.28 -15.69 -5.96
CA SER A 68 -7.81 -16.92 -5.32
C SER A 68 -8.67 -17.43 -4.14
N ARG A 69 -9.67 -16.66 -3.66
CA ARG A 69 -10.62 -17.12 -2.62
C ARG A 69 -11.98 -17.53 -3.17
N VAL A 70 -12.24 -17.29 -4.45
CA VAL A 70 -13.53 -17.54 -5.11
C VAL A 70 -13.54 -18.85 -5.90
N ASP A 71 -12.36 -19.38 -6.25
CA ASP A 71 -12.16 -20.76 -6.75
C ASP A 71 -11.96 -21.74 -5.58
#